data_AF-A0A259YY65-F1
#
_entry.id   AF-A0A259YY65-F1
#
_cell.length_a   1.000
_cell.length_b   1.000
_cell.length_c   1.000
_cell.angle_alpha   90.00
_cell.angle_beta   90.00
_cell.angle_gamma   90.00
#
_symmetry.space_group_name_H-M   'P 1'
#
loop_
_entity.id
_entity.type
_entity.pdbx_description
1 polymer ?
#
loop_
_entity_poly.entity_id
_entity_poly.type
_entity_poly.pdbx_seq_one_letter_code
_entity_poly.pdbx_strand_id
1 'polypeptide(L)'
;MEPKSYSSGERVFGPPNGTFDADWAATALRSNRPELDHPTSVRLVERAWELLRTQGLRGEPLAAALDLEPGLATAVSAVATETAELYLDPR
;
A
#
# COMPACT_ATOMS: atom_id res chain seq x y z
N MET A 1 -6.19 40.02 -12.54
CA MET A 1 -5.56 39.25 -11.45
C MET A 1 -6.21 37.88 -11.50
N GLU A 2 -5.63 36.96 -12.26
CA GLU A 2 -6.20 35.63 -12.47
C GLU A 2 -6.00 34.79 -11.20
N PRO A 3 -7.01 34.02 -10.74
CA PRO A 3 -6.87 33.18 -9.57
C PRO A 3 -5.81 32.12 -9.85
N LYS A 4 -4.78 32.06 -9.00
CA LYS A 4 -3.75 31.02 -9.04
C LYS A 4 -4.45 29.67 -9.03
N SER A 5 -4.34 28.94 -10.13
CA SER A 5 -4.66 27.52 -10.20
C SER A 5 -3.98 26.82 -9.04
N TYR A 6 -4.76 26.14 -8.19
CA TYR A 6 -4.24 25.16 -7.25
C TYR A 6 -3.67 24.00 -8.08
N SER A 7 -2.46 24.19 -8.62
CA SER A 7 -1.71 23.15 -9.29
C SER A 7 -1.47 22.04 -8.27
N SER A 8 -2.12 20.90 -8.51
CA SER A 8 -1.81 19.58 -7.99
C SER A 8 -1.23 19.58 -6.57
N GLY A 9 -2.10 19.47 -5.56
CA GLY A 9 -1.72 19.32 -4.17
C GLY A 9 -0.54 18.36 -4.04
N GLU A 10 0.58 18.91 -3.60
CA GLU A 10 1.79 18.18 -3.24
C GLU A 10 1.38 17.06 -2.29
N ARG A 11 1.55 15.80 -2.70
CA ARG A 11 1.37 14.65 -1.81
C ARG A 11 2.55 14.65 -0.84
N VAL A 12 2.45 15.47 0.21
CA VAL A 12 3.49 15.68 1.25
C VAL A 12 3.72 14.44 2.14
N PHE A 13 2.97 13.36 1.94
CA PHE A 13 3.09 12.13 2.73
C PHE A 13 3.34 10.92 1.83
N GLY A 14 4.58 10.78 1.37
CA GLY A 14 5.09 9.55 0.75
C GLY A 14 6.55 9.37 1.14
N PRO A 15 7.03 8.13 1.37
CA PRO A 15 8.42 7.88 1.72
C PRO A 15 9.40 8.36 0.64
N PRO A 16 10.63 8.73 1.04
CA PRO A 16 11.66 9.17 0.12
C PRO A 16 11.99 8.07 -0.91
N ASN A 17 11.85 8.42 -2.19
CA ASN A 17 12.25 7.71 -3.42
C ASN A 17 12.73 6.25 -3.29
N GLY A 18 11.92 5.32 -3.80
CA GLY A 18 12.36 3.97 -4.20
C GLY A 18 12.46 2.91 -3.09
N THR A 19 12.21 3.29 -1.83
CA THR A 19 12.16 2.33 -0.72
C THR A 19 10.71 2.12 -0.29
N PHE A 20 10.28 0.85 -0.21
CA PHE A 20 9.00 0.51 0.38
C PHE A 20 8.98 0.91 1.86
N ASP A 21 8.05 1.79 2.22
CA ASP A 21 7.80 2.19 3.60
C ASP A 21 6.60 1.43 4.14
N ALA A 22 6.90 0.43 4.96
CA ALA A 22 5.89 -0.41 5.58
C ALA A 22 5.04 0.36 6.61
N ASP A 23 5.59 1.39 7.27
CA ASP A 23 4.85 2.21 8.23
C ASP A 23 3.82 3.11 7.52
N TRP A 24 4.19 3.66 6.36
CA TRP A 24 3.26 4.40 5.51
C TRP A 24 2.14 3.48 4.95
N ALA A 25 2.51 2.33 4.39
CA ALA A 25 1.55 1.35 3.89
C ALA A 25 0.62 0.81 5.00
N ALA A 26 1.16 0.59 6.21
CA ALA A 26 0.37 0.21 7.39
C ALA A 26 -0.63 1.30 7.79
N THR A 27 -0.23 2.57 7.70
CA THR A 27 -1.14 3.69 7.96
C THR A 27 -2.28 3.73 6.93
N ALA A 28 -1.97 3.54 5.64
CA ALA A 28 -2.98 3.46 4.58
C ALA A 28 -3.94 2.27 4.77
N LEU A 29 -3.42 1.10 5.18
CA LEU A 29 -4.24 -0.07 5.50
C LEU A 29 -5.21 0.22 6.65
N ARG A 30 -4.74 0.89 7.71
CA ARG A 30 -5.57 1.23 8.87
C ARG A 30 -6.62 2.30 8.58
N SER A 31 -6.44 3.14 7.56
CA SER A 31 -7.51 4.02 7.09
C SER A 31 -8.71 3.24 6.55
N ASN A 32 -8.49 2.04 6.01
CA ASN A 32 -9.53 1.15 5.50
C ASN A 32 -9.97 0.08 6.53
N ARG A 33 -9.10 -0.23 7.49
CA ARG A 33 -9.31 -1.24 8.56
C ARG A 33 -8.89 -0.66 9.92
N PRO A 34 -9.67 0.30 10.47
CA PRO A 34 -9.32 1.02 11.70
C PRO A 34 -9.21 0.11 12.94
N GLU A 35 -9.77 -1.09 12.88
CA GLU A 35 -9.70 -2.12 13.91
C GLU A 35 -8.31 -2.76 14.06
N LEU A 36 -7.41 -2.58 13.08
CA LEU A 36 -6.06 -3.14 13.14
C LEU A 36 -5.11 -2.26 13.99
N ASP A 37 -4.31 -2.92 14.82
CA ASP A 37 -3.17 -2.29 15.46
C ASP A 37 -2.02 -2.06 14.48
N HIS A 38 -1.20 -1.03 14.74
CA HIS A 38 -0.12 -0.63 13.84
C HIS A 38 0.93 -1.73 13.61
N PRO A 39 1.49 -2.38 14.65
CA PRO A 39 2.43 -3.49 14.46
C PRO A 39 1.90 -4.63 13.58
N THR A 40 0.62 -4.99 13.73
CA THR A 40 -0.03 -6.01 12.90
C THR A 40 -0.16 -5.54 11.47
N SER A 41 -0.58 -4.30 11.24
CA SER A 41 -0.66 -3.72 9.90
C SER A 41 0.69 -3.72 9.18
N VAL A 42 1.78 -3.33 9.86
CA VAL A 42 3.15 -3.36 9.31
C VAL A 42 3.52 -4.77 8.84
N ARG A 43 3.36 -5.78 9.70
CA ARG A 43 3.67 -7.18 9.33
C ARG A 43 2.88 -7.67 8.12
N LEU A 44 1.61 -7.29 8.01
CA LEU A 44 0.75 -7.69 6.90
C LEU A 44 1.20 -7.08 5.57
N VAL A 45 1.52 -5.77 5.57
CA VAL A 45 1.97 -5.10 4.34
C VAL A 45 3.38 -5.51 3.95
N GLU A 46 4.28 -5.78 4.90
CA GLU A 46 5.61 -6.35 4.64
C GLU A 46 5.49 -7.74 3.98
N ARG A 47 4.63 -8.60 4.51
CA ARG A 47 4.40 -9.93 3.94
C ARG A 47 3.83 -9.84 2.53
N ALA A 48 2.86 -8.97 2.31
CA ALA A 48 2.29 -8.75 0.99
C ALA A 48 3.35 -8.21 0.01
N TRP A 49 4.20 -7.28 0.45
CA TRP A 49 5.29 -6.73 -0.34
C TRP A 49 6.34 -7.79 -0.71
N GLU A 50 6.68 -8.68 0.21
CA GLU A 50 7.59 -9.80 -0.04
C GLU A 50 7.04 -10.73 -1.13
N LEU A 51 5.77 -11.16 -1.02
CA LEU A 51 5.11 -12.00 -2.03
C LEU A 51 5.05 -11.29 -3.39
N LEU A 52 4.72 -10.01 -3.36
CA LEU A 52 4.67 -9.14 -4.52
C LEU A 52 6.02 -9.06 -5.25
N ARG A 53 7.14 -8.90 -4.52
CA ARG A 53 8.49 -8.80 -5.09
C ARG A 53 9.07 -10.14 -5.52
N THR A 54 8.84 -11.19 -4.75
CA THR A 54 9.47 -12.52 -4.99
C THR A 54 8.72 -13.34 -6.03
N GLN A 55 7.40 -13.19 -6.10
CA GLN A 55 6.53 -14.01 -6.96
C GLN A 55 5.79 -13.18 -8.02
N GLY A 56 5.93 -11.85 -8.02
CA GLY A 56 5.24 -11.00 -8.98
C GLY A 56 3.72 -10.92 -8.77
N LEU A 57 3.21 -11.37 -7.62
CA LEU A 57 1.76 -11.39 -7.35
C LEU A 57 1.23 -9.96 -7.18
N ARG A 58 0.01 -9.73 -7.66
CA ARG A 58 -0.75 -8.48 -7.54
C ARG A 58 -2.23 -8.79 -7.41
N GLY A 59 -3.02 -7.88 -6.83
CA GLY A 59 -4.49 -7.98 -6.81
C GLY A 59 -5.01 -9.30 -6.21
N GLU A 60 -5.95 -9.95 -6.89
CA GLU A 60 -6.59 -11.17 -6.41
C GLU A 60 -5.60 -12.34 -6.15
N PRO A 61 -4.64 -12.66 -7.05
CA PRO A 61 -3.59 -13.64 -6.76
C PRO A 61 -2.78 -13.36 -5.48
N LEU A 62 -2.50 -12.08 -5.19
CA LEU A 62 -1.80 -11.70 -3.96
C LEU A 62 -2.71 -11.88 -2.73
N ALA A 63 -3.99 -11.51 -2.84
CA ALA A 63 -4.96 -11.72 -1.77
C ALA A 63 -5.10 -13.21 -1.41
N ALA A 64 -5.20 -14.07 -2.43
CA ALA A 64 -5.26 -15.52 -2.24
C ALA A 64 -4.00 -16.10 -1.57
N ALA A 65 -2.82 -15.54 -1.84
CA ALA A 65 -1.56 -16.00 -1.27
C ALA A 65 -1.31 -15.56 0.18
N LEU A 66 -2.07 -14.58 0.69
CA LEU A 66 -1.91 -14.08 2.05
C LEU A 66 -2.49 -15.02 3.12
N ASP A 67 -3.39 -15.93 2.75
CA ASP A 67 -4.06 -16.87 3.67
C ASP A 67 -4.69 -16.18 4.90
N LEU A 68 -5.43 -15.09 4.65
CA LEU A 68 -6.15 -14.31 5.66
C LEU A 68 -7.66 -14.42 5.43
N GLU A 69 -8.44 -13.89 6.38
CA GLU A 69 -9.87 -13.66 6.17
C GLU A 69 -10.08 -12.83 4.88
N PRO A 70 -11.04 -13.21 4.00
CA PRO A 70 -11.16 -12.61 2.66
C PRO A 70 -11.17 -11.09 2.62
N GLY A 71 -11.92 -10.43 3.51
CA GLY A 71 -11.98 -8.96 3.56
C GLY A 71 -10.64 -8.33 3.92
N LEU A 72 -9.91 -8.93 4.86
CA LEU A 72 -8.57 -8.49 5.23
C LEU A 72 -7.55 -8.74 4.10
N ALA A 73 -7.58 -9.92 3.48
CA ALA A 73 -6.70 -10.28 2.36
C ALA A 73 -6.84 -9.30 1.19
N THR A 74 -8.08 -8.96 0.82
CA THR A 74 -8.37 -7.97 -0.23
C THR A 74 -7.81 -6.59 0.13
N ALA A 75 -8.03 -6.12 1.37
CA ALA A 75 -7.54 -4.81 1.81
C ALA A 75 -6.01 -4.72 1.78
N VAL A 76 -5.32 -5.74 2.31
CA VAL A 76 -3.85 -5.79 2.33
C VAL A 76 -3.29 -5.86 0.90
N SER A 77 -3.88 -6.71 0.05
CA SER A 77 -3.46 -6.83 -1.35
C SER A 77 -3.65 -5.55 -2.15
N ALA A 78 -4.77 -4.85 -1.96
CA ALA A 78 -5.04 -3.58 -2.62
C ALA A 78 -3.97 -2.54 -2.28
N VAL A 79 -3.67 -2.36 -0.98
CA VAL A 79 -2.63 -1.41 -0.52
C VAL A 79 -1.26 -1.78 -1.08
N ALA A 80 -0.88 -3.06 -1.03
CA ALA A 80 0.41 -3.51 -1.55
C ALA A 80 0.52 -3.31 -3.07
N THR A 81 -0.55 -3.58 -3.82
CA THR A 81 -0.62 -3.40 -5.27
C THR A 81 -0.52 -1.93 -5.66
N GLU A 82 -1.31 -1.05 -5.03
CA GLU A 82 -1.24 0.40 -5.25
C GLU A 82 0.15 0.95 -4.90
N THR A 83 0.74 0.47 -3.80
CA THR A 83 2.11 0.84 -3.44
C THR A 83 3.10 0.40 -4.52
N ALA A 84 2.97 -0.81 -5.07
CA ALA A 84 3.86 -1.26 -6.15
C ALA A 84 3.73 -0.42 -7.42
N GLU A 85 2.52 -0.02 -7.80
CA GLU A 85 2.30 0.88 -8.94
C GLU A 85 3.01 2.24 -8.76
N LEU A 86 3.05 2.75 -7.53
CA LEU A 86 3.73 4.02 -7.22
C LEU A 86 5.25 3.91 -7.23
N TYR A 87 5.82 2.78 -6.79
CA TYR A 87 7.26 2.64 -6.52
C TYR A 87 8.03 1.80 -7.52
N LEU A 88 7.42 0.77 -8.09
CA LEU A 88 8.08 -0.19 -8.99
C LEU A 88 7.74 0.08 -10.46
N ASP A 89 6.56 0.64 -10.72
CA ASP A 89 6.06 0.93 -12.06
C ASP A 89 5.79 2.43 -12.28
N PRO A 90 6.72 3.36 -11.93
CA PRO A 90 6.50 4.78 -12.12
C PRO A 90 6.35 5.09 -13.62
N ARG A 91 5.19 5.64 -13.99
CA ARG A 91 4.89 6.08 -15.37
C ARG A 91 5.61 7.37 -15.73
#